data_AF-A0A2D4H1R9-F1
#
_entry.id   AF-A0A2D4H1R9-F1
#
_cell.length_a   1.000
_cell.length_b   1.000
_cell.length_c   1.000
_cell.angle_alpha   90.00
_cell.angle_beta   90.00
_cell.angle_gamma   90.00
#
_symmetry.space_group_name_H-M   'P 1'
#
loop_
_entity.id
_entity.type
_entity.pdbx_description
1 polymer ?
#
loop_
_entity_poly.entity_id
_entity_poly.type
_entity_poly.pdbx_seq_one_letter_code
_entity_poly.pdbx_strand_id
1 'polypeptide(L)'
;FIAQLQSQWLFEQKLIFREQVKNRYKNITFTGSTLDILYNFANCSNFHLIFGLNALLRKGQTQWDSSNAQQILNYTNSQDYILSWELGNEPNSFLHKSGIEVSGHQLGQDFVQLRQLLNNYIRYKNAKIYGPDLGRSSRKHSKILLK
;
A
#
# COMPACT_ATOMS: atom_id res chain seq x y z
N PHE A 1 -23.70 -21.33 -0.03
CA PHE A 1 -22.45 -20.57 -0.30
C PHE A 1 -22.71 -19.08 -0.47
N ILE A 2 -23.37 -18.61 -1.54
CA ILE A 2 -23.59 -17.16 -1.79
C ILE A 2 -24.31 -16.45 -0.63
N ALA A 3 -25.40 -17.03 -0.12
CA ALA A 3 -26.15 -16.44 1.00
C ALA A 3 -25.32 -16.28 2.29
N GLN A 4 -24.36 -17.19 2.52
CA GLN A 4 -23.46 -17.12 3.67
C GLN A 4 -22.46 -15.96 3.52
N LEU A 5 -21.89 -15.80 2.33
CA LEU A 5 -20.99 -14.68 2.02
C LEU A 5 -21.71 -13.34 2.12
N GLN A 6 -22.95 -13.26 1.64
CA GLN A 6 -23.77 -12.04 1.76
C GLN A 6 -24.03 -11.67 3.23
N SER A 7 -24.36 -12.65 4.07
CA SER A 7 -24.57 -12.44 5.51
C SER A 7 -23.28 -11.99 6.21
N GLN A 8 -22.15 -12.65 5.92
CA GLN A 8 -20.84 -12.28 6.46
C GLN A 8 -20.40 -10.88 6.01
N TRP A 9 -20.62 -10.55 4.74
CA TRP A 9 -20.28 -9.24 4.18
C TRP A 9 -20.98 -8.09 4.90
N LEU A 10 -22.25 -8.24 5.28
CA LEU A 10 -22.98 -7.22 6.02
C LEU A 10 -22.37 -6.94 7.40
N PHE A 11 -21.81 -7.98 8.04
CA PHE A 11 -21.10 -7.81 9.30
C PHE A 11 -19.74 -7.13 9.10
N GLU A 12 -18.94 -7.62 8.16
CA GLU A 12 -17.62 -7.05 7.84
C GLU A 12 -17.71 -5.59 7.39
N GLN A 13 -18.69 -5.25 6.55
CA GLN A 13 -18.93 -3.88 6.11
C GLN A 13 -19.19 -2.93 7.29
N LYS A 14 -19.97 -3.36 8.29
CA LYS A 14 -20.22 -2.56 9.50
C LYS A 14 -18.95 -2.39 10.33
N LEU A 15 -18.09 -3.40 10.38
CA LEU A 15 -16.82 -3.33 11.10
C LEU A 15 -15.86 -2.35 10.42
N ILE A 16 -15.66 -2.49 9.10
CA ILE A 16 -14.85 -1.58 8.29
C ILE A 16 -15.32 -0.13 8.44
N PHE A 17 -16.64 0.11 8.36
CA PHE A 17 -17.19 1.45 8.51
C PHE A 17 -16.92 2.03 9.91
N ARG A 18 -17.05 1.22 10.97
CA ARG A 18 -16.75 1.66 12.34
C ARG A 18 -15.28 2.00 12.52
N GLU A 19 -14.37 1.24 11.93
CA GLU A 19 -12.92 1.52 11.98
C GLU A 19 -12.58 2.82 11.24
N GLN A 20 -13.18 3.03 10.07
CA GLN A 20 -13.05 4.27 9.30
C GLN A 20 -13.53 5.50 10.09
N VAL A 21 -14.73 5.44 10.69
CA VAL A 21 -15.28 6.55 11.49
C VAL A 21 -14.43 6.84 12.73
N LYS A 22 -13.89 5.80 13.37
CA LYS A 22 -13.02 5.98 14.55
C LYS A 22 -11.60 6.42 14.18
N ASN A 23 -11.23 6.33 12.90
CA ASN A 23 -9.86 6.52 12.42
C ASN A 23 -8.83 5.73 13.25
N ARG A 24 -9.20 4.50 13.62
CA ARG A 24 -8.35 3.59 14.40
C ARG A 24 -8.24 2.29 13.64
N TYR A 25 -7.03 2.01 13.17
CA TYR A 25 -6.73 0.85 12.34
C TYR A 25 -5.79 -0.08 13.08
N LYS A 26 -5.95 -1.38 12.83
CA LYS A 26 -5.06 -2.42 13.36
C LYS A 26 -4.20 -2.97 12.23
N ASN A 27 -3.02 -3.43 12.59
CA ASN A 27 -2.20 -4.19 11.65
C ASN A 27 -2.91 -5.51 11.34
N ILE A 28 -3.03 -5.79 10.05
CA ILE A 28 -3.49 -7.07 9.53
C ILE A 28 -2.39 -7.69 8.68
N THR A 29 -2.36 -9.00 8.63
CA THR A 29 -1.49 -9.75 7.72
C THR A 29 -2.35 -10.37 6.62
N PHE A 30 -1.76 -10.51 5.44
CA PHE A 30 -2.34 -11.27 4.34
C PHE A 30 -1.35 -12.34 3.89
N THR A 31 -1.84 -13.34 3.17
CA THR A 31 -1.05 -14.48 2.68
C THR A 31 -0.75 -14.35 1.19
N GLY A 32 0.16 -15.19 0.68
CA GLY A 32 0.34 -15.37 -0.77
C GLY A 32 -0.98 -15.67 -1.48
N SER A 33 -1.81 -16.56 -0.94
CA SER A 33 -3.13 -16.86 -1.50
C SER A 33 -4.08 -15.65 -1.57
N THR A 34 -3.93 -14.68 -0.67
CA THR A 34 -4.71 -13.42 -0.76
C THR A 34 -4.25 -12.58 -1.96
N LEU A 35 -2.95 -12.53 -2.23
CA LEU A 35 -2.41 -11.89 -3.45
C LEU A 35 -2.85 -12.63 -4.71
N ASP A 36 -2.88 -13.95 -4.69
CA ASP A 36 -3.30 -14.75 -5.85
C ASP A 36 -4.76 -14.44 -6.21
N ILE A 37 -5.64 -14.36 -5.22
CA ILE A 37 -7.05 -14.00 -5.43
C ILE A 37 -7.15 -12.61 -6.09
N LEU A 38 -6.40 -11.63 -5.59
CA LEU A 38 -6.43 -10.27 -6.12
C LEU A 38 -5.86 -10.18 -7.54
N TYR A 39 -4.72 -10.83 -7.79
CA TYR A 39 -4.09 -10.86 -9.11
C TYR A 39 -4.96 -11.59 -10.12
N ASN A 40 -5.48 -12.78 -9.77
CA ASN A 40 -6.35 -13.55 -10.65
C ASN A 40 -7.63 -12.80 -10.98
N PHE A 41 -8.23 -12.09 -10.02
CA PHE A 41 -9.38 -11.22 -10.28
C PHE A 41 -9.05 -10.16 -11.33
N ALA A 42 -7.95 -9.42 -11.16
CA ALA A 42 -7.53 -8.39 -12.10
C ALA A 42 -7.20 -8.99 -13.48
N ASN A 43 -6.38 -10.03 -13.51
CA ASN A 43 -5.91 -10.68 -14.74
C ASN A 43 -7.07 -11.31 -15.53
N CYS A 44 -7.96 -12.06 -14.89
CA CYS A 44 -9.15 -12.64 -15.53
C CYS A 44 -10.13 -11.56 -16.03
N SER A 45 -10.11 -10.37 -15.42
CA SER A 45 -10.93 -9.23 -15.83
C SER A 45 -10.22 -8.29 -16.82
N ASN A 46 -9.01 -8.64 -17.28
CA ASN A 46 -8.16 -7.80 -18.12
C ASN A 46 -7.86 -6.41 -17.52
N PHE A 47 -7.74 -6.33 -16.20
CA PHE A 47 -7.27 -5.16 -15.47
C PHE A 47 -5.79 -5.26 -15.15
N HIS A 48 -5.10 -4.12 -15.24
CA HIS A 48 -3.72 -4.00 -14.76
C HIS A 48 -3.72 -3.65 -13.27
N LEU A 49 -3.23 -4.56 -12.44
CA LEU A 49 -3.22 -4.38 -10.99
C LEU A 49 -2.09 -3.43 -10.55
N ILE A 50 -2.46 -2.39 -9.82
CA ILE A 50 -1.56 -1.54 -9.05
C ILE A 50 -1.68 -1.94 -7.58
N PHE A 51 -0.56 -2.30 -6.95
CA PHE A 51 -0.54 -2.76 -5.56
C PHE A 51 0.19 -1.75 -4.66
N GLY A 52 -0.52 -1.23 -3.66
CA GLY A 52 0.02 -0.29 -2.69
C GLY A 52 0.77 -0.98 -1.56
N LEU A 53 2.06 -0.63 -1.40
CA LEU A 53 2.91 -1.11 -0.32
C LEU A 53 2.74 -0.29 0.96
N ASN A 54 2.97 -0.93 2.10
CA ASN A 54 2.84 -0.29 3.40
C ASN A 54 4.01 0.68 3.67
N ALA A 55 3.74 1.99 3.58
CA ALA A 55 4.67 3.05 3.93
C ALA A 55 4.74 3.37 5.43
N LEU A 56 4.13 2.60 6.33
CA LEU A 56 4.24 2.80 7.78
C LEU A 56 5.17 1.81 8.47
N LEU A 57 5.77 0.88 7.73
CA LEU A 57 6.86 0.04 8.23
C LEU A 57 8.14 0.87 8.25
N ARG A 58 8.72 1.11 9.43
CA ARG A 58 9.82 2.05 9.61
C ARG A 58 11.00 1.41 10.33
N LYS A 59 12.22 1.73 9.90
CA LYS A 59 13.47 1.45 10.62
C LYS A 59 13.86 2.70 11.43
N GLY A 60 13.97 2.55 12.74
CA GLY A 60 14.21 3.70 13.62
C GLY A 60 13.05 4.70 13.52
N GLN A 61 13.38 6.00 13.47
CA GLN A 61 12.37 7.05 13.54
C GLN A 61 11.78 7.48 12.19
N THR A 62 12.44 7.23 11.05
CA THR A 62 12.03 7.88 9.77
C THR A 62 12.10 7.01 8.53
N GLN A 63 13.13 6.17 8.37
CA GLN A 63 13.39 5.45 7.12
C GLN A 63 12.42 4.30 6.88
N TRP A 64 12.03 4.07 5.63
CA TRP A 64 11.17 2.94 5.27
C TRP A 64 11.86 1.59 5.45
N ASP A 65 11.19 0.68 6.16
CA ASP A 65 11.58 -0.72 6.20
C ASP A 65 11.03 -1.48 4.99
N SER A 66 11.87 -1.63 3.97
CA SER A 66 11.53 -2.33 2.73
C SER A 66 11.56 -3.86 2.85
N SER A 67 11.86 -4.44 4.01
CA SER A 67 11.99 -5.90 4.16
C SER A 67 10.69 -6.66 3.85
N ASN A 68 9.55 -6.14 4.30
CA ASN A 68 8.25 -6.74 3.99
C ASN A 68 7.90 -6.58 2.50
N ALA A 69 8.19 -5.42 1.91
CA ALA A 69 8.01 -5.22 0.46
C ALA A 69 8.87 -6.19 -0.35
N GLN A 70 10.10 -6.47 0.09
CA GLN A 70 10.96 -7.46 -0.55
C GLN A 70 10.37 -8.87 -0.49
N GLN A 71 9.73 -9.26 0.61
CA GLN A 71 9.02 -10.55 0.70
C GLN A 71 7.86 -10.62 -0.30
N ILE A 72 7.08 -9.56 -0.41
CA ILE A 72 5.98 -9.46 -1.40
C ILE A 72 6.55 -9.59 -2.82
N LEU A 73 7.61 -8.84 -3.15
CA LEU A 73 8.24 -8.88 -4.47
C LEU A 73 8.84 -10.24 -4.81
N ASN A 74 9.46 -10.92 -3.84
CA ASN A 74 9.95 -12.28 -4.03
C ASN A 74 8.82 -13.24 -4.39
N TYR A 75 7.68 -13.13 -3.69
CA TYR A 75 6.51 -13.94 -3.95
C TYR A 75 5.91 -13.63 -5.33
N THR A 76 5.60 -12.37 -5.62
CA THR A 76 4.95 -12.00 -6.89
C THR A 76 5.86 -12.26 -8.09
N ASN A 77 7.18 -12.14 -7.92
CA ASN A 77 8.14 -12.51 -8.97
C ASN A 77 8.18 -14.02 -9.20
N SER A 78 8.07 -14.86 -8.15
CA SER A 78 8.03 -16.32 -8.30
C SER A 78 6.73 -16.84 -8.92
N GLN A 79 5.64 -16.07 -8.79
CA GLN A 79 4.36 -16.35 -9.43
C GLN A 79 4.23 -15.73 -10.84
N ASP A 80 5.31 -15.10 -11.34
CA ASP A 80 5.32 -14.43 -12.63
C ASP A 80 4.27 -13.30 -12.77
N TYR A 81 3.92 -12.62 -11.69
CA TYR A 81 2.91 -11.55 -11.71
C TYR A 81 3.45 -10.25 -12.29
N ILE A 82 2.69 -9.63 -13.20
CA ILE A 82 3.00 -8.31 -13.77
C ILE A 82 2.16 -7.26 -13.03
N LEU A 83 2.83 -6.42 -12.25
CA LEU A 83 2.21 -5.45 -11.36
C LEU A 83 2.81 -4.06 -11.55
N SER A 84 2.08 -3.05 -11.12
CA SER A 84 2.66 -1.73 -10.79
C SER A 84 2.48 -1.42 -9.31
N TRP A 85 3.22 -0.44 -8.82
CA TRP A 85 3.42 -0.28 -7.37
C TRP A 85 3.08 1.13 -6.92
N GLU A 86 2.55 1.23 -5.72
CA GLU A 86 2.43 2.49 -4.96
C GLU A 86 3.12 2.29 -3.61
N LEU A 87 3.40 3.39 -2.91
CA LEU A 87 3.98 3.37 -1.57
C LEU A 87 3.25 4.34 -0.65
N GLY A 88 2.44 3.78 0.25
CA GLY A 88 1.61 4.55 1.16
C GLY A 88 0.29 5.01 0.54
N ASN A 89 -0.57 5.60 1.37
CA ASN A 89 -1.85 6.16 0.96
C ASN A 89 -2.17 7.35 1.87
N GLU A 90 -2.44 8.51 1.28
CA GLU A 90 -2.71 9.77 1.98
C GLU A 90 -1.67 10.10 3.07
N PRO A 91 -0.37 10.21 2.75
CA PRO A 91 0.70 10.41 3.72
C PRO A 91 0.54 11.68 4.56
N ASN A 92 -0.18 12.69 4.04
CA ASN A 92 -0.58 13.89 4.78
C ASN A 92 -1.44 13.61 6.03
N SER A 93 -1.96 12.40 6.19
CA SER A 93 -2.79 11.97 7.31
C SER A 93 -2.10 10.93 8.21
N PHE A 94 -0.83 10.57 7.95
CA PHE A 94 -0.13 9.53 8.73
C PHE A 94 -0.07 9.85 10.22
N LEU A 95 0.29 11.08 10.59
CA LEU A 95 0.36 11.47 12.00
C LEU A 95 -0.97 11.23 12.73
N HIS A 96 -2.08 11.58 12.10
CA HIS A 96 -3.42 11.39 12.67
C HIS A 96 -3.88 9.92 12.67
N LYS A 97 -3.45 9.11 11.68
CA LYS A 97 -3.88 7.71 11.51
C LYS A 97 -3.02 6.69 12.27
N SER A 98 -1.73 6.96 12.44
CA SER A 98 -0.76 6.02 12.99
C SER A 98 0.18 6.61 14.03
N GLY A 99 0.12 7.92 14.30
CA GLY A 99 1.05 8.60 15.20
C GLY A 99 2.46 8.78 14.63
N ILE A 100 2.68 8.44 13.35
CA ILE A 100 3.97 8.55 12.66
C ILE A 100 3.90 9.73 11.70
N GLU A 101 4.86 10.65 11.81
CA GLU A 101 5.04 11.73 10.85
C GLU A 101 6.16 11.39 9.86
N VAL A 102 5.89 11.56 8.57
CA VAL A 102 6.86 11.37 7.49
C VAL A 102 6.81 12.61 6.61
N SER A 103 7.94 13.32 6.49
CA SER A 103 8.02 14.50 5.62
C SER A 103 7.96 14.10 4.15
N GLY A 104 7.58 15.05 3.28
CA GLY A 104 7.58 14.81 1.84
C GLY A 104 8.98 14.45 1.30
N HIS A 105 10.02 15.07 1.84
CA HIS A 105 11.41 14.73 1.53
C HIS A 105 11.75 13.27 1.89
N GLN A 106 11.44 12.83 3.12
CA GLN A 106 11.70 11.45 3.53
C GLN A 106 10.90 10.46 2.69
N LEU A 107 9.62 10.75 2.42
CA LEU A 107 8.81 9.91 1.55
C LEU A 107 9.41 9.82 0.14
N GLY A 108 9.92 10.93 -0.41
CA GLY A 108 10.63 10.93 -1.68
C GLY A 108 11.86 10.00 -1.67
N GLN A 109 12.63 9.98 -0.57
CA GLN A 109 13.74 9.04 -0.39
C GLN A 109 13.25 7.58 -0.34
N ASP A 110 12.12 7.32 0.31
CA ASP A 110 11.51 5.99 0.35
C ASP A 110 11.08 5.51 -1.05
N PHE A 111 10.57 6.40 -1.90
CA PHE A 111 10.25 6.11 -3.30
C PHE A 111 11.51 5.79 -4.13
N VAL A 112 12.63 6.47 -3.87
CA VAL A 112 13.93 6.13 -4.49
C VAL A 112 14.39 4.74 -4.05
N GLN A 113 14.26 4.42 -2.75
CA GLN A 113 14.57 3.09 -2.22
C GLN A 113 13.68 2.00 -2.85
N LEU A 114 12.38 2.26 -3.03
CA LEU A 114 11.47 1.34 -3.74
C LEU A 114 11.93 1.12 -5.20
N ARG A 115 12.30 2.18 -5.92
CA ARG A 115 12.82 2.04 -7.29
C ARG A 115 14.08 1.18 -7.32
N GLN A 116 15.04 1.41 -6.42
CA GLN A 116 16.25 0.59 -6.31
C GLN A 116 15.92 -0.87 -6.03
N LEU A 117 14.97 -1.15 -5.13
CA LEU A 117 14.53 -2.49 -4.83
C LEU A 117 13.92 -3.19 -6.05
N LEU A 118 13.03 -2.52 -6.80
CA LEU A 118 12.38 -3.09 -7.99
C LEU A 118 13.39 -3.38 -9.12
N ASN A 119 14.46 -2.59 -9.22
CA ASN A 119 15.52 -2.80 -10.21
C ASN A 119 16.29 -4.11 -10.02
N ASN A 120 16.22 -4.73 -8.83
CA ASN A 120 16.83 -6.03 -8.56
C ASN A 120 16.05 -7.20 -9.19
N TYR A 121 14.85 -6.95 -9.72
CA TYR A 121 14.01 -7.97 -10.34
C TYR A 121 13.82 -7.66 -11.82
N ILE A 122 14.20 -8.60 -12.69
CA ILE A 122 14.10 -8.42 -14.16
C ILE A 122 12.67 -8.01 -14.57
N ARG A 123 11.66 -8.65 -13.98
CA ARG A 123 10.23 -8.38 -14.25
C ARG A 123 9.78 -6.99 -13.80
N TYR A 124 10.37 -6.46 -12.72
CA TYR A 124 9.93 -5.19 -12.12
C TYR A 124 10.84 -4.00 -12.39
N LYS A 125 11.99 -4.21 -13.05
CA LYS A 125 12.90 -3.14 -13.47
C LYS A 125 12.18 -2.00 -14.21
N ASN A 126 11.20 -2.35 -15.04
CA ASN A 126 10.39 -1.40 -15.82
C ASN A 126 8.97 -1.20 -15.27
N ALA A 127 8.63 -1.81 -14.13
CA ALA A 127 7.31 -1.65 -13.51
C ALA A 127 7.06 -0.18 -13.16
N LYS A 128 5.83 0.29 -13.33
CA LYS A 128 5.46 1.66 -12.99
C LYS A 128 5.38 1.80 -11.47
N ILE A 129 5.77 2.97 -10.98
CA ILE A 129 5.52 3.40 -9.61
C ILE A 129 4.65 4.65 -9.68
N TYR A 130 3.58 4.68 -8.90
CA TYR A 130 2.69 5.83 -8.74
C TYR A 130 2.74 6.32 -7.28
N GLY A 131 2.37 7.58 -7.06
CA GLY A 131 2.42 8.21 -5.75
C GLY A 131 2.45 9.74 -5.81
N PRO A 132 2.39 10.43 -4.65
CA PRO A 132 2.33 9.87 -3.30
C PRO A 132 0.88 9.77 -2.75
N ASP A 133 -0.12 9.61 -3.61
CA ASP A 133 -1.52 9.35 -3.24
C ASP A 133 -2.07 10.30 -2.16
N LEU A 134 -1.86 11.59 -2.36
CA LEU A 134 -2.26 12.61 -1.39
C LEU A 134 -3.78 12.67 -1.25
N GLY A 135 -4.24 12.77 -0.01
CA GLY A 135 -5.62 13.10 0.29
C GLY A 135 -5.97 14.52 -0.19
N ARG A 136 -7.27 14.84 -0.18
CA ARG A 136 -7.76 16.16 -0.60
C ARG A 136 -7.17 17.27 0.28
N SER A 137 -6.24 18.03 -0.28
CA SER A 137 -5.64 19.16 0.46
C SER A 137 -6.61 20.35 0.50
N SER A 138 -6.87 20.89 1.69
CA SER A 138 -7.19 22.32 1.80
C SER A 138 -5.88 23.10 1.59
N ARG A 139 -5.92 24.32 1.02
CA ARG A 139 -4.73 25.15 0.67
C ARG A 139 -3.64 25.29 1.75
N LYS A 140 -3.92 24.93 3.02
CA LYS A 140 -2.94 24.89 4.12
C LYS A 140 -2.07 23.62 4.15
N HIS A 141 -2.57 22.46 3.72
CA HIS A 141 -1.88 21.17 3.88
C HIS A 141 -0.79 20.90 2.83
N SER A 142 -0.95 21.44 1.61
CA SER A 142 0.05 21.31 0.55
C SER A 142 1.40 21.94 0.89
N LYS A 143 1.44 22.92 1.82
CA LYS A 143 2.69 23.56 2.26
C LYS A 143 3.55 22.71 3.21
N ILE A 144 2.98 21.69 3.84
CA ILE A 144 3.70 20.85 4.83
C ILE A 144 4.56 19.79 4.12
N LEU A 145 4.10 19.29 2.97
CA LEU A 145 4.83 18.29 2.18
C LEU A 145 5.94 18.88 1.29
N LEU A 146 5.95 20.20 1.12
CA LEU A 146 6.91 20.95 0.31
C LEU A 146 8.02 21.62 1.15
N LYS A 147 8.06 21.35 2.46
CA LYS A 147 9.14 21.75 3.36
C LYS A 147 9.99 20.53 3.70
#